data_AF-A0A2A5YGA8-F1
#
_entry.id   AF-A0A2A5YGA8-F1
#
_cell.length_a   1.000
_cell.length_b   1.000
_cell.length_c   1.000
_cell.angle_alpha   90.00
_cell.angle_beta   90.00
_cell.angle_gamma   90.00
#
_symmetry.space_group_name_H-M   'P 1'
#
loop_
_entity.id
_entity.type
_entity.pdbx_description
1 polymer ?
#
loop_
_entity_poly.entity_id
_entity_poly.type
_entity_poly.pdbx_seq_one_letter_code
_entity_poly.pdbx_strand_id
1 'polypeptide(L)' 'MTIDPRHYHQPSWRKPVGMLAIIALIALWAVLVGSLSGWIGSLPVWAQVPVYVVLGIVWIWLLPLRRLLAWMETGRWHRG' A
#
# COMPACT_ATOMS: atom_id res chain seq x y z
N MET A 1 -0.52 0.99 -45.41
CA MET A 1 0.06 1.12 -44.05
C MET A 1 0.25 2.60 -43.78
N THR A 2 -0.72 3.22 -43.10
CA THR A 2 -0.74 4.67 -42.83
C THR A 2 -0.18 4.89 -41.43
N ILE A 3 1.00 5.50 -41.34
CA ILE A 3 1.61 5.90 -40.06
C ILE A 3 0.86 7.16 -39.59
N ASP A 4 0.08 7.04 -38.51
CA ASP A 4 -0.54 8.20 -37.84
C ASP A 4 0.53 8.92 -36.99
N PRO A 5 0.86 10.20 -37.26
CA PRO A 5 1.95 10.91 -36.57
C PRO A 5 1.57 11.42 -35.18
N ARG A 6 0.34 11.17 -34.69
CA ARG A 6 -0.13 11.70 -33.40
C ARG A 6 -0.20 10.64 -32.31
N HIS A 7 0.92 10.06 -31.93
CA HIS A 7 1.03 9.40 -30.64
C HIS A 7 1.15 10.46 -29.52
N TYR A 8 0.02 11.09 -29.20
CA TYR A 8 -0.09 11.96 -28.02
C TYR A 8 0.10 11.07 -26.77
N HIS A 9 1.34 10.97 -26.28
CA HIS A 9 1.63 10.43 -24.97
C HIS A 9 0.99 11.38 -23.95
N GLN A 10 -0.25 11.11 -23.55
CA GLN A 10 -0.87 11.83 -22.45
C GLN A 10 -0.17 11.35 -21.17
N PRO A 11 0.58 12.22 -20.47
CA PRO A 11 1.27 11.82 -19.25
C PRO A 11 0.23 11.48 -18.18
N SER A 12 0.04 10.19 -17.92
CA SER A 12 -0.89 9.72 -16.91
C SER A 12 -0.19 9.80 -15.54
N TRP A 13 -0.43 10.90 -14.82
CA TRP A 13 0.07 11.13 -13.46
C TRP A 13 -0.44 10.08 -12.44
N ARG A 14 -1.44 9.27 -12.84
CA ARG A 14 -2.07 8.23 -12.02
C ARG A 14 -1.12 7.09 -11.66
N LYS A 15 -0.22 6.71 -12.58
CA LYS A 15 0.74 5.61 -12.37
C LYS A 15 1.82 5.95 -11.33
N PRO A 16 2.54 7.09 -11.42
CA PRO A 16 3.56 7.42 -10.42
C PRO A 16 2.94 7.69 -9.04
N VAL A 17 1.77 8.34 -8.98
CA VAL A 17 1.10 8.61 -7.69
C VAL A 17 0.65 7.32 -7.00
N GLY A 18 0.11 6.35 -7.74
CA GLY A 18 -0.27 5.06 -7.16
C GLY A 18 0.94 4.29 -6.63
N MET A 19 2.05 4.32 -7.37
CA MET A 19 3.30 3.68 -6.96
C MET A 19 3.87 4.33 -5.69
N LEU A 20 3.88 5.67 -5.62
CA LEU A 20 4.29 6.41 -4.41
C LEU A 20 3.39 6.12 -3.21
N ALA A 21 2.08 6.02 -3.41
CA ALA A 21 1.14 5.68 -2.33
C ALA A 21 1.40 4.29 -1.76
N ILE A 22 1.69 3.29 -2.61
CA ILE A 22 2.06 1.93 -2.16
C ILE A 22 3.37 1.97 -1.37
N ILE A 23 4.39 2.66 -1.88
CA ILE A 23 5.68 2.79 -1.20
C ILE A 23 5.51 3.49 0.15
N ALA A 24 4.77 4.59 0.19
CA ALA A 24 4.50 5.33 1.42
C ALA A 24 3.73 4.49 2.45
N LEU A 25 2.75 3.70 2.01
CA LEU A 25 2.00 2.79 2.88
C LEU A 25 2.92 1.74 3.52
N ILE A 26 3.79 1.11 2.71
CA ILE A 26 4.74 0.10 3.19
C ILE A 26 5.77 0.73 4.13
N ALA A 27 6.29 1.90 3.79
CA ALA A 27 7.23 2.62 4.64
C ALA A 27 6.60 3.01 5.98
N LEU A 28 5.40 3.59 5.95
CA LEU A 28 4.66 3.96 7.16
C LEU A 28 4.46 2.75 8.07
N TRP A 29 4.09 1.61 7.48
CA TRP A 29 3.90 0.39 8.24
C TRP A 29 5.19 -0.17 8.82
N ALA A 30 6.26 -0.24 8.04
CA ALA A 30 7.56 -0.68 8.52
C ALA A 30 8.05 0.19 9.71
N VAL A 31 7.84 1.51 9.63
CA VAL A 31 8.14 2.44 10.72
C VAL A 31 7.26 2.15 11.93
N LEU A 32 5.96 1.93 11.75
CA LEU A 32 5.02 1.64 12.83
C LEU A 32 5.43 0.35 13.56
N VAL A 33 5.65 -0.74 12.81
CA VAL A 33 6.09 -2.03 13.34
C VAL A 33 7.45 -1.91 14.04
N GLY A 34 8.42 -1.22 13.44
CA GLY A 34 9.74 -1.00 14.02
C GLY A 34 9.70 -0.19 15.32
N SER A 35 8.84 0.84 15.37
CA SER A 35 8.66 1.67 16.56
C SER A 35 8.02 0.88 17.72
N LEU A 36 7.06 0.01 17.40
CA LEU A 36 6.42 -0.89 18.36
C LEU A 36 7.34 -2.04 18.80
N SER A 37 8.29 -2.47 17.95
CA SER A 37 9.20 -3.58 18.23
C SER A 37 10.03 -3.38 19.50
N GLY A 38 10.50 -2.16 19.78
CA GLY A 38 11.25 -1.87 21.00
C GLY A 38 10.44 -2.09 22.29
N TRP A 39 9.14 -1.78 22.26
CA TRP A 39 8.24 -2.03 23.38
C TRP A 39 7.87 -3.51 23.48
N ILE A 40 7.64 -4.17 22.35
CA ILE A 40 7.31 -5.61 22.26
C ILE A 40 8.48 -6.49 22.70
N GLY A 41 9.73 -6.07 22.49
CA GLY A 41 10.92 -6.78 22.95
C GLY A 41 11.05 -6.84 24.47
N SER A 42 10.42 -5.93 25.21
CA SER A 42 10.38 -5.94 26.68
C SER A 42 9.28 -6.86 27.24
N LEU A 43 8.33 -7.27 26.40
CA LEU A 43 7.22 -8.13 26.79
C LEU A 43 7.61 -9.61 26.71
N PRO A 44 7.04 -10.47 27.57
CA PRO A 44 7.21 -11.91 27.49
C PRO A 44 6.81 -12.49 26.13
N VAL A 45 7.51 -13.52 25.66
CA VAL A 45 7.30 -14.17 24.34
C VAL A 45 5.83 -14.56 24.09
N TRP A 46 5.09 -14.95 25.11
CA TRP A 46 3.66 -15.30 25.00
C TRP A 46 2.76 -14.11 24.68
N ALA A 47 3.13 -12.89 25.08
CA ALA A 47 2.43 -11.67 24.72
C ALA A 47 2.85 -11.13 23.34
N GLN A 48 4.05 -11.48 22.87
CA GLN A 48 4.51 -11.12 21.52
C GLN A 48 3.65 -11.76 20.42
N VAL A 49 3.27 -13.03 20.59
CA VAL A 49 2.48 -13.78 19.59
C VAL A 49 1.16 -13.08 19.21
N PRO A 50 0.25 -12.78 20.16
CA PRO A 50 -1.00 -12.09 19.81
C PRO A 50 -0.75 -10.68 19.27
N VAL A 51 0.29 -9.97 19.73
CA VAL A 51 0.64 -8.65 19.19
C VAL A 51 1.04 -8.74 17.73
N TYR A 52 1.93 -9.66 17.36
CA TYR A 52 2.32 -9.86 15.95
C TYR A 52 1.17 -10.36 15.08
N VAL A 53 0.28 -11.20 15.63
CA VAL A 53 -0.93 -11.65 14.93
C VAL A 53 -1.87 -10.47 14.66
N VAL A 54 -2.13 -9.62 15.66
CA VAL A 54 -2.96 -8.41 15.48
C VAL A 54 -2.30 -7.45 14.50
N LEU A 55 -0.98 -7.26 14.58
CA LEU A 55 -0.23 -6.42 13.65
C LEU A 55 -0.37 -6.96 12.22
N GLY A 56 -0.16 -8.26 12.00
CA GLY A 56 -0.34 -8.91 10.70
C GLY A 56 -1.78 -8.86 10.18
N ILE A 57 -2.78 -9.05 11.06
CA ILE A 57 -4.19 -8.93 10.69
C ILE A 57 -4.52 -7.49 10.33
N VAL A 58 -4.12 -6.50 11.13
CA VAL A 58 -4.31 -5.08 10.84
C VAL A 58 -3.63 -4.72 9.52
N TRP A 59 -2.42 -5.23 9.24
CA TRP A 59 -1.78 -5.04 7.93
C TRP A 59 -2.64 -5.58 6.79
N ILE A 60 -3.10 -6.84 6.90
CA ILE A 60 -3.93 -7.51 5.89
C ILE A 60 -5.29 -6.82 5.72
N TRP A 61 -5.89 -6.33 6.81
CA TRP A 61 -7.20 -5.69 6.82
C TRP A 61 -7.14 -4.23 6.34
N LEU A 62 -6.06 -3.54 6.66
CA LEU A 62 -5.81 -2.17 6.22
C LEU A 62 -5.23 -2.13 4.80
N LEU A 63 -4.80 -3.26 4.22
CA LEU A 63 -4.26 -3.38 2.88
C LEU A 63 -5.34 -3.00 1.86
N PRO A 64 -5.45 -1.74 1.42
CA PRO A 64 -6.40 -1.34 0.41
C PRO A 64 -5.75 -1.61 -0.95
N LEU A 65 -4.85 -2.61 -1.07
CA LEU A 65 -4.07 -2.86 -2.27
C LEU A 65 -5.01 -3.12 -3.44
N ARG A 66 -6.11 -3.85 -3.22
CA ARG A 66 -7.15 -4.02 -4.24
C ARG A 66 -7.78 -2.69 -4.66
N ARG A 67 -7.91 -1.73 -3.75
CA ARG A 67 -8.54 -0.42 -3.99
C ARG A 67 -7.55 0.58 -4.61
N LEU A 68 -6.27 0.52 -4.22
CA LEU A 68 -5.15 1.26 -4.81
C LEU A 68 -4.81 0.75 -6.22
N LEU A 69 -4.75 -0.57 -6.43
CA LEU A 69 -4.59 -1.17 -7.76
C LEU A 69 -5.80 -0.84 -8.64
N ALA A 70 -7.03 -1.02 -8.15
CA ALA A 70 -8.23 -0.64 -8.90
C ALA A 70 -8.22 0.85 -9.25
N TRP A 71 -7.71 1.71 -8.37
CA TRP A 71 -7.55 3.14 -8.65
C TRP A 71 -6.46 3.42 -9.70
N MET A 72 -5.34 2.70 -9.67
CA MET A 72 -4.30 2.79 -10.70
C MET A 72 -4.79 2.33 -12.07
N GLU A 73 -5.56 1.25 -12.12
CA GLU A 73 -6.07 0.66 -13.37
C GLU A 73 -7.25 1.42 -13.95
N THR A 74 -8.19 1.90 -13.13
CA THR A 74 -9.45 2.48 -13.62
C THR A 74 -9.58 3.98 -13.42
N GLY A 75 -8.76 4.60 -12.58
CA GLY A 75 -8.82 6.02 -12.27
C GLY A 75 -10.12 6.50 -11.59
N ARG A 76 -11.02 5.58 -11.24
CA ARG A 76 -12.32 5.85 -10.63
C ARG A 76 -12.27 5.45 -9.15
N TRP A 77 -12.30 6.45 -8.27
CA TRP A 77 -12.73 6.23 -6.89
C TRP A 77 -14.23 5.92 -6.96
N HIS A 78 -14.64 4.69 -6.61
CA HIS A 78 -16.05 4.28 -6.53
C HIS A 78 -16.84 4.27 -7.86
N ARG A 79 -17.20 3.06 -8.30
CA ARG A 79 -18.61 2.77 -8.53
C ARG A 79 -18.90 1.40 -7.93
N GLY A 80 -19.96 1.36 -7.12
CA GLY A 80 -20.67 0.11 -6.87
C GLY A 80 -21.31 -0.43 -8.15
#